data_AF-A0A364L461-F1
#
_entry.id   AF-A0A364L461-F1
#
_cell.length_a   1.000
_cell.length_b   1.000
_cell.length_c   1.000
_cell.angle_alpha   90.00
_cell.angle_beta   90.00
_cell.angle_gamma   90.00
#
_symmetry.space_group_name_H-M   'P 1'
#
loop_
_entity.id
_entity.type
_entity.pdbx_description
1 polymer ?
#
loop_
_entity_poly.entity_id
_entity_poly.type
_entity_poly.pdbx_seq_one_letter_code
_entity_poly.pdbx_strand_id
1 'polypeptide(L)'
;MVARTFPRLAGNERVVVRHDVQSWDIEGTFVARENRVPYYQRLFQQHDGKRQWWKTGRSGALLWPYYISLWGTTAITTYAMIRLTLGHKTFFGKE
;
A
#
# COMPACT_ATOMS: atom_id res chain seq x y z
N MET A 1 -35.71 -0.52 13.90
CA MET A 1 -35.14 0.57 13.07
C MET A 1 -35.06 1.82 13.94
N VAL A 2 -33.86 2.21 14.40
CA VAL A 2 -33.68 3.47 15.14
C VAL A 2 -32.70 4.33 14.34
N ALA A 3 -33.25 5.29 13.61
CA ALA A 3 -32.48 6.28 12.88
C ALA A 3 -31.88 7.25 13.89
N ARG A 4 -30.54 7.28 13.99
CA ARG A 4 -29.84 8.37 14.67
C ARG A 4 -29.81 9.57 13.72
N THR A 5 -30.75 10.48 13.89
CA THR A 5 -30.69 11.82 13.29
C THR A 5 -29.53 12.58 13.93
N PHE A 6 -28.50 12.88 13.14
CA PHE A 6 -27.43 13.79 13.54
C PHE A 6 -27.99 15.22 13.57
N PRO A 7 -27.74 16.01 14.63
CA PRO A 7 -28.12 17.41 14.63
C PRO A 7 -27.26 18.17 13.61
N ARG A 8 -27.93 18.89 12.70
CA ARG A 8 -27.29 19.84 11.78
C ARG A 8 -26.93 21.10 12.56
N LEU A 9 -25.67 21.24 12.96
CA LEU A 9 -25.19 22.46 13.60
C LEU A 9 -25.03 23.55 12.54
N ALA A 10 -25.84 24.60 12.69
CA ALA A 10 -25.71 25.86 11.98
C ALA A 10 -24.65 26.71 12.69
N GLY A 11 -23.80 27.37 11.91
CA GLY A 11 -23.00 28.48 12.40
C GLY A 11 -21.59 28.13 12.86
N ASN A 12 -20.70 29.06 12.54
CA ASN A 12 -19.26 29.15 12.76
C ASN A 12 -18.78 28.94 14.23
N GLU A 13 -18.93 27.73 14.76
CA GLU A 13 -18.27 27.30 15.99
C GLU A 13 -17.18 26.28 15.65
N ARG A 14 -15.93 26.64 15.93
CA ARG A 14 -14.80 25.71 15.83
C ARG A 14 -15.11 24.52 16.74
N VAL A 15 -15.30 23.36 16.13
CA VAL A 15 -15.38 22.07 16.82
C VAL A 15 -14.03 21.84 17.52
N VAL A 16 -13.93 22.32 18.76
CA VAL A 16 -12.85 21.93 19.67
C VAL A 16 -13.17 20.50 20.11
N VAL A 17 -12.65 19.54 19.35
CA VAL A 17 -12.72 18.11 19.71
C VAL A 17 -11.96 17.96 21.03
N ARG A 18 -12.66 17.66 22.11
CA ARG A 18 -12.07 17.38 23.42
C ARG A 18 -11.11 16.19 23.30
N HIS A 19 -9.90 16.37 23.84
CA HIS A 19 -8.92 15.33 24.07
C HIS A 19 -9.32 14.50 25.30
N ASP A 20 -10.26 13.57 25.15
CA ASP A 20 -10.43 12.51 26.14
C ASP A 20 -9.47 11.38 25.75
N VAL A 21 -8.28 11.43 26.34
CA VAL A 21 -7.24 10.40 26.23
C VAL A 21 -7.86 9.09 26.73
N GLN A 22 -7.98 8.13 25.81
CA GLN A 22 -8.50 6.78 26.02
C GLN A 22 -7.65 6.04 27.08
N SER A 23 -7.97 6.24 28.36
CA SER A 23 -7.26 5.70 29.53
C SER A 23 -7.73 4.30 29.94
N TRP A 24 -8.12 3.46 28.99
CA TRP A 24 -8.35 2.04 29.26
C TRP A 24 -7.13 1.27 28.80
N ASP A 25 -6.08 1.36 29.62
CA ASP A 25 -4.85 0.58 29.50
C ASP A 25 -5.19 -0.91 29.63
N ILE A 26 -5.38 -1.56 28.49
CA ILE A 26 -5.41 -3.00 28.37
C ILE A 26 -3.98 -3.48 28.67
N GLU A 27 -3.81 -4.24 29.74
CA GLU A 27 -2.54 -4.82 30.18
C GLU A 27 -1.85 -5.55 29.01
N GLY A 28 -0.86 -4.89 28.41
CA GLY A 28 -0.21 -5.38 27.20
C GLY A 28 0.48 -4.27 26.42
N THR A 29 1.43 -3.59 27.06
CA THR A 29 2.20 -2.51 26.44
C THR A 29 3.07 -3.04 25.31
N PHE A 30 2.52 -3.10 24.10
CA PHE A 30 3.31 -3.09 22.87
C PHE A 30 4.03 -1.74 22.78
N VAL A 31 5.17 -1.67 23.47
CA VAL A 31 6.31 -0.74 23.35
C VAL A 31 5.93 0.66 22.82
N ALA A 32 6.00 1.67 23.68
CA ALA A 32 5.82 3.10 23.42
C ALA A 32 6.35 3.58 22.03
N ARG A 33 5.55 3.39 20.99
CA ARG A 33 5.76 3.93 19.65
C ARG A 33 4.68 4.98 19.43
N GLU A 34 5.11 6.18 19.09
CA GLU A 34 4.19 7.24 18.67
C GLU A 34 3.24 6.70 17.60
N ASN A 35 1.94 6.98 17.76
CA ASN A 35 0.94 6.59 16.78
C ASN A 35 1.17 7.35 15.46
N ARG A 36 1.67 6.65 14.44
CA ARG A 36 1.93 7.21 13.09
C ARG A 36 0.75 7.03 12.13
N VAL A 37 -0.40 6.52 12.59
CA VAL A 37 -1.60 6.35 11.74
C VAL A 37 -2.03 7.69 11.11
N PRO A 38 -2.14 8.82 11.85
CA PRO A 38 -2.50 10.09 11.25
C PRO A 38 -1.49 10.59 10.21
N TYR A 39 -0.21 10.24 10.37
CA TYR A 39 0.84 10.57 9.41
C TYR A 39 0.63 9.84 8.07
N TYR A 40 0.43 8.52 8.11
CA TYR A 40 0.20 7.75 6.90
C TYR A 40 -1.13 8.09 6.23
N GLN A 41 -2.18 8.40 7.00
CA GLN A 41 -3.46 8.87 6.44
C GLN A 41 -3.26 10.12 5.58
N ARG A 42 -2.54 11.13 6.08
CA ARG A 42 -2.23 12.35 5.32
C ARG A 42 -1.43 12.03 4.05
N LEU A 43 -0.38 11.21 4.18
CA LEU A 43 0.48 10.82 3.05
C LEU A 43 -0.29 10.08 1.94
N PHE A 44 -1.18 9.16 2.30
CA PHE A 44 -1.92 8.36 1.33
C PHE A 44 -3.17 9.07 0.79
N GLN A 45 -3.80 9.94 1.58
CA GLN A 45 -5.00 10.69 1.17
C GLN A 45 -4.68 11.98 0.40
N GLN A 46 -3.41 12.40 0.31
CA GLN A 46 -3.02 13.57 -0.47
C GLN A 46 -3.31 13.38 -1.98
N HIS A 47 -3.96 14.34 -2.62
CA HIS A 47 -4.37 14.24 -4.03
C HIS A 47 -3.24 14.63 -5.01
N ASP A 48 -2.15 13.87 -5.00
CA ASP A 48 -0.93 14.17 -5.78
C ASP A 48 -0.93 13.57 -7.21
N GLY A 49 -2.03 12.94 -7.63
CA GLY A 49 -2.15 12.23 -8.91
C GLY A 49 -1.27 10.97 -9.05
N LYS A 50 -0.43 10.68 -8.05
CA LYS A 50 0.45 9.50 -8.02
C LYS A 50 -0.33 8.25 -7.63
N ARG A 51 0.00 7.12 -8.26
CA ARG A 51 -0.55 5.80 -7.90
C ARG A 51 -0.16 5.47 -6.46
N GLN A 52 -1.04 4.76 -5.76
CA GLN A 52 -0.87 4.43 -4.34
C GLN A 52 0.48 3.78 -4.02
N TRP A 53 0.94 2.89 -4.90
CA TRP A 53 2.21 2.17 -4.72
C TRP A 53 3.45 3.04 -4.95
N TRP A 54 3.34 4.23 -5.53
CA TRP A 54 4.45 5.19 -5.75
C TRP A 54 4.47 6.35 -4.73
N LYS A 55 3.59 6.35 -3.72
CA LYS A 55 3.46 7.47 -2.77
C LYS A 55 4.60 7.57 -1.75
N THR A 56 5.21 6.44 -1.37
CA THR A 56 6.28 6.41 -0.36
C THR A 56 7.65 6.65 -1.00
N GLY A 57 8.55 7.43 -0.38
CA GLY A 57 9.90 7.66 -0.92
C GLY A 57 10.74 6.39 -1.14
N ARG A 58 10.49 5.33 -0.37
CA ARG A 58 11.15 4.01 -0.53
C ARG A 58 10.51 3.12 -1.59
N SER A 59 9.34 3.50 -2.12
CA SER A 59 8.59 2.65 -3.04
C SER A 59 9.34 2.37 -4.33
N GLY A 60 9.97 3.39 -4.92
CA GLY A 60 10.72 3.23 -6.17
C GLY A 60 11.86 2.22 -6.06
N ALA A 61 12.59 2.21 -4.95
CA ALA A 61 13.69 1.28 -4.71
C ALA A 61 13.22 -0.18 -4.55
N LEU A 62 12.01 -0.39 -4.01
CA LEU A 62 11.41 -1.73 -3.87
C LEU A 62 10.72 -2.20 -5.15
N LEU A 63 10.11 -1.27 -5.89
CA LEU A 63 9.36 -1.58 -7.10
C LEU A 63 10.27 -1.89 -8.29
N TRP A 64 11.42 -1.24 -8.40
CA TRP A 64 12.38 -1.49 -9.48
C TRP A 64 12.82 -2.97 -9.60
N PRO A 65 13.33 -3.62 -8.55
CA PRO A 65 13.71 -5.04 -8.65
C PRO A 65 12.49 -5.94 -8.89
N TYR A 66 11.32 -5.60 -8.35
CA TYR A 66 10.08 -6.31 -8.62
C TYR A 66 9.68 -6.25 -10.10
N TYR A 67 9.76 -5.09 -10.74
CA TYR A 67 9.45 -4.96 -12.16
C TYR A 67 10.46 -5.68 -13.05
N ILE A 68 11.75 -5.62 -12.71
CA ILE A 68 12.79 -6.36 -13.44
C ILE A 68 12.55 -7.87 -13.36
N SER A 69 12.25 -8.41 -12.18
CA SER A 69 12.02 -9.85 -12.03
C SER A 69 10.75 -10.30 -12.74
N LEU A 70 9.69 -9.50 -12.68
CA LEU A 70 8.42 -9.81 -13.34
C LEU A 70 8.56 -9.85 -14.86
N TRP A 71 9.16 -8.82 -15.46
CA TRP A 71 9.39 -8.80 -16.92
C TRP A 71 10.46 -9.79 -17.35
N GLY A 72 11.53 -9.97 -16.56
CA GLY A 72 12.59 -10.92 -16.83
C GLY A 72 12.06 -12.36 -16.86
N THR A 73 11.34 -12.78 -15.83
CA THR A 73 10.76 -14.13 -15.77
C THR A 73 9.70 -14.35 -16.86
N THR A 74 8.85 -13.35 -17.12
CA THR A 74 7.85 -13.44 -18.20
C THR A 74 8.51 -13.66 -19.57
N ALA A 75 9.57 -12.91 -19.87
CA ALA A 75 10.32 -13.07 -21.12
C ALA A 75 10.98 -14.46 -21.21
N ILE A 76 11.61 -14.90 -20.13
CA ILE A 76 12.28 -16.22 -20.04
C ILE A 76 11.27 -17.36 -20.24
N THR A 77 10.13 -17.32 -19.56
CA THR A 77 9.10 -18.36 -19.68
C THR A 77 8.49 -18.36 -21.07
N THR A 78 8.21 -17.18 -21.65
CA THR A 78 7.67 -17.08 -23.01
C THR A 78 8.65 -17.62 -24.04
N TYR A 79 9.94 -17.30 -23.91
CA TYR A 79 11.00 -17.87 -24.76
C TYR A 79 11.08 -19.40 -24.63
N ALA A 80 11.05 -19.92 -23.40
CA ALA A 80 11.05 -21.36 -23.15
C ALA A 80 9.83 -22.05 -23.76
N MET A 81 8.63 -21.47 -23.64
CA MET A 81 7.41 -21.99 -24.26
C MET A 81 7.53 -22.04 -25.78
N ILE A 82 7.97 -20.95 -26.42
CA ILE A 82 8.16 -20.90 -27.88
C ILE A 82 9.16 -21.99 -28.32
N ARG A 83 10.28 -22.13 -27.61
CA ARG A 83 11.28 -23.17 -27.91
C ARG A 83 10.74 -24.59 -27.74
N LEU A 84 9.93 -24.83 -26.71
CA LEU A 84 9.24 -26.12 -26.50
C LEU A 84 8.24 -26.42 -27.61
N THR A 85 7.48 -25.43 -28.10
CA THR A 85 6.58 -25.63 -29.25
C THR A 85 7.32 -25.98 -30.53
N LEU A 86 8.57 -25.50 -30.69
CA LEU A 86 9.45 -25.82 -31.81
C LEU A 86 10.27 -27.11 -31.59
N GLY A 87 10.02 -27.86 -30.51
CA GLY A 87 10.67 -29.14 -30.21
C GLY A 87 12.03 -29.05 -29.51
N HIS A 88 12.51 -27.84 -29.21
CA HIS A 88 13.77 -27.65 -28.49
C HIS A 88 13.58 -27.79 -26.97
N LYS A 89 14.27 -28.75 -26.36
CA LYS A 89 14.11 -29.09 -24.92
C LYS A 89 15.05 -28.32 -23.99
N THR A 90 15.99 -27.54 -24.53
CA THR A 90 17.04 -26.83 -23.76
C THR A 90 17.00 -25.32 -24.02
N PHE A 91 17.44 -24.55 -23.00
CA PHE A 91 17.48 -23.08 -23.04
C PHE A 91 18.50 -22.52 -24.05
N PHE A 92 19.67 -23.16 -24.14
CA PHE A 92 20.71 -22.86 -25.11
C PHE A 92 20.72 -23.99 -26.13
N GLY A 93 20.37 -23.65 -27.38
CA GLY A 93 20.49 -24.58 -28.48
C GLY A 93 21.96 -24.88 -28.73
N LYS A 94 22.42 -26.04 -28.29
CA LYS A 94 23.31 -26.86 -29.09
C LYS A 94 22.42 -27.97 -29.60
N GLU A 95 22.61 -28.38 -30.84
CA GLU A 95 22.02 -29.64 -31.27
C GLU A 95 22.33 -30.76 -30.25
#